data_AF-A0A351MMA8-F1
#
_entry.id   AF-A0A351MMA8-F1
#
_cell.length_a   1.000
_cell.length_b   1.000
_cell.length_c   1.000
_cell.angle_alpha   90.00
_cell.angle_beta   90.00
_cell.angle_gamma   90.00
#
_symmetry.space_group_name_H-M   'P 1'
#
loop_
_entity.id
_entity.type
_entity.pdbx_description
1 polymer ?
#
loop_
_entity_poly.entity_id
_entity_poly.type
_entity_poly.pdbx_seq_one_letter_code
_entity_poly.pdbx_strand_id
1 'polypeptide(L)' 'RSEAAIRASELLAAQAGLRAAQADRRLAAEQVVKTEIRAPVAGRLTALSLQAGAMAMPGMPAISIETESAAELVCLATA' A
#
# COMPACT_ATOMS: atom_id res chain seq x y z
N ARG A 1 -23.61 36.96 25.27
CA ARG A 1 -22.83 36.80 24.03
C ARG A 1 -22.00 35.50 23.97
N SER A 2 -22.10 34.59 24.94
CA SER A 2 -21.26 33.37 25.04
C SER A 2 -21.80 32.15 24.26
N GLU A 3 -23.10 32.06 24.04
CA GLU A 3 -23.73 30.84 23.48
C GLU A 3 -23.35 30.55 22.02
N ALA A 4 -23.19 31.59 21.18
CA ALA A 4 -22.74 31.46 19.80
C ALA A 4 -21.28 30.97 19.69
N ALA A 5 -20.42 31.37 20.64
CA ALA A 5 -19.03 30.94 20.69
C ALA A 5 -18.91 29.46 21.11
N ILE A 6 -19.77 29.02 22.04
CA ILE A 6 -19.85 27.62 22.47
C ILE A 6 -20.32 26.74 21.30
N ARG A 7 -21.39 27.14 20.60
CA ARG A 7 -21.90 26.42 19.41
C ARG A 7 -20.87 26.36 18.27
N ALA A 8 -20.12 27.44 18.05
CA ALA A 8 -19.06 27.45 17.04
C ALA A 8 -17.91 26.49 17.41
N SER A 9 -17.52 26.44 18.69
CA SER A 9 -16.51 25.51 19.20
C SER A 9 -16.98 24.05 19.08
N GLU A 10 -18.23 23.76 19.44
CA GLU A 10 -18.82 22.42 19.32
C GLU A 10 -18.89 21.97 17.86
N LEU A 11 -19.27 22.86 16.94
CA LEU A 11 -19.30 22.58 15.51
C LEU A 11 -17.90 22.29 14.96
N LEU A 12 -16.88 23.06 15.37
CA LEU A 12 -15.49 22.81 14.98
C LEU A 12 -14.99 21.47 15.52
N ALA A 13 -15.30 21.14 16.76
CA ALA A 13 -14.95 19.85 17.37
C ALA A 13 -15.64 18.68 16.63
N ALA A 14 -16.93 18.81 16.31
CA ALA A 14 -17.68 17.82 15.53
C ALA A 14 -17.10 17.64 14.12
N GLN A 15 -16.73 18.73 13.44
CA GLN A 15 -16.08 18.68 12.13
C GLN A 15 -14.68 18.06 12.19
N ALA A 16 -13.91 18.33 13.25
CA ALA A 16 -12.63 17.68 13.47
C ALA A 16 -12.80 16.17 13.70
N GLY A 17 -13.78 15.77 14.52
CA GLY A 17 -14.12 14.37 14.76
C GLY A 17 -14.58 13.64 13.50
N LEU A 18 -15.41 14.28 12.67
CA LEU A 18 -15.83 13.75 11.37
C LEU A 18 -14.61 13.51 10.46
N ARG A 19 -13.70 14.49 10.36
CA ARG A 19 -12.49 14.38 9.54
C ARG A 19 -11.56 13.28 10.04
N ALA A 20 -11.40 13.14 11.34
CA ALA A 20 -10.62 12.06 11.95
C ALA A 20 -11.22 10.69 11.59
N ALA A 21 -12.52 10.49 11.84
CA ALA A 21 -13.20 9.23 11.52
C ALA A 21 -13.14 8.89 10.01
N GLN A 22 -13.22 9.89 9.13
CA GLN A 22 -13.04 9.70 7.70
C GLN A 22 -11.60 9.30 7.32
N ALA A 23 -10.59 9.84 8.00
CA ALA A 23 -9.20 9.42 7.80
C ALA A 23 -9.01 7.97 8.26
N ASP A 24 -9.53 7.62 9.44
CA ASP A 24 -9.43 6.26 9.99
C ASP A 24 -10.11 5.24 9.08
N ARG A 25 -11.30 5.56 8.56
CA ARG A 25 -11.99 4.71 7.58
C ARG A 25 -11.16 4.50 6.32
N ARG A 26 -10.51 5.55 5.80
CA ARG A 26 -9.66 5.44 4.60
C ARG A 26 -8.44 4.56 4.89
N LEU A 27 -7.79 4.75 6.03
CA LEU A 27 -6.64 3.96 6.45
C LEU A 27 -7.01 2.48 6.62
N ALA A 28 -8.14 2.18 7.26
CA ALA A 28 -8.64 0.81 7.39
C ALA A 28 -8.95 0.18 6.01
N ALA A 29 -9.57 0.93 5.11
CA ALA A 29 -9.83 0.46 3.75
C ALA A 29 -8.54 0.14 2.98
N GLU A 30 -7.52 1.00 3.09
CA GLU A 30 -6.20 0.75 2.49
C GLU A 30 -5.51 -0.48 3.09
N GLN A 31 -5.62 -0.68 4.40
CA GLN A 31 -5.07 -1.87 5.06
C GLN A 31 -5.73 -3.15 4.55
N VAL A 32 -7.06 -3.16 4.39
CA VAL A 32 -7.79 -4.29 3.80
C VAL A 32 -7.33 -4.55 2.37
N VAL A 33 -7.19 -3.50 1.54
CA VAL A 33 -6.68 -3.66 0.16
C VAL A 33 -5.27 -4.24 0.15
N LYS A 34 -4.40 -3.82 1.07
CA LYS A 34 -3.02 -4.35 1.21
C LYS A 34 -2.95 -5.81 1.65
N THR A 35 -4.04 -6.42 2.12
CA THR A 35 -4.08 -7.87 2.40
C THR A 35 -4.05 -8.73 1.14
N GLU A 36 -4.41 -8.17 -0.01
CA GLU A 36 -4.34 -8.83 -1.29
C GLU A 36 -3.17 -8.26 -2.12
N ILE A 37 -2.12 -9.05 -2.28
CA ILE A 37 -0.96 -8.66 -3.09
C ILE A 37 -1.26 -8.98 -4.55
N ARG A 38 -1.36 -7.93 -5.38
CA ARG A 38 -1.57 -8.04 -6.83
C ARG A 38 -0.28 -7.72 -7.57
N ALA A 39 -0.06 -8.37 -8.70
CA ALA A 39 1.09 -8.07 -9.56
C ALA A 39 1.00 -6.63 -10.10
N PRO A 40 2.05 -5.81 -9.94
CA PRO A 40 2.06 -4.43 -10.43
C PRO A 40 2.20 -4.34 -11.96
N VAL A 41 2.77 -5.37 -12.59
CA VAL A 41 3.05 -5.43 -14.03
C VAL A 41 2.78 -6.84 -14.56
N ALA A 42 2.48 -6.93 -15.85
CA ALA A 42 2.42 -8.20 -16.55
C ALA A 42 3.85 -8.71 -16.82
N GLY A 43 4.10 -10.00 -16.57
CA GLY A 43 5.42 -10.59 -16.70
C GLY A 43 5.41 -12.06 -16.30
N ARG A 44 6.61 -12.65 -16.18
CA ARG A 44 6.79 -14.04 -15.76
C ARG A 44 7.21 -14.10 -14.29
N LEU A 45 6.56 -14.97 -13.53
CA LEU A 45 6.96 -15.26 -12.14
C LEU A 45 8.24 -16.09 -12.15
N THR A 46 9.30 -15.62 -11.48
CA THR A 46 10.58 -16.33 -11.39
C THR A 46 10.86 -16.91 -10.02
N ALA A 47 10.38 -16.26 -8.95
CA ALA A 47 10.50 -16.77 -7.59
C ALA A 47 9.22 -16.49 -6.79
N LEU A 48 8.83 -17.49 -5.98
CA LEU A 48 7.79 -17.38 -4.97
C LEU A 48 8.41 -17.74 -3.61
N SER A 49 8.70 -16.73 -2.80
CA SER A 49 9.42 -16.88 -1.53
C SER A 49 8.48 -17.09 -0.33
N LEU A 50 7.17 -16.96 -0.54
CA LEU A 50 6.15 -17.14 0.47
C LEU A 50 5.39 -18.44 0.25
N GLN A 51 5.13 -19.15 1.36
CA GLN A 51 4.24 -20.30 1.38
C GLN A 51 2.96 -19.98 2.15
N ALA A 52 1.88 -20.69 1.85
CA ALA A 52 0.63 -20.55 2.57
C ALA A 52 0.84 -20.85 4.07
N GLY A 53 0.35 -19.94 4.92
CA GLY A 53 0.54 -20.03 6.37
C GLY A 53 1.85 -19.44 6.91
N ALA A 54 2.75 -18.95 6.03
CA ALA A 54 3.93 -18.21 6.46
C ALA A 54 3.55 -16.80 6.94
N MET A 55 4.29 -16.31 7.95
CA MET A 55 4.16 -14.92 8.41
C MET A 55 4.76 -13.96 7.37
N ALA A 56 3.96 -13.01 6.91
CA ALA A 56 4.41 -11.95 6.01
C ALA A 56 4.54 -10.62 6.77
N MET A 57 5.65 -9.92 6.58
CA MET A 57 5.90 -8.59 7.13
C MET A 57 6.03 -7.56 6.01
N PRO A 58 5.59 -6.30 6.21
CA PRO A 58 5.81 -5.23 5.24
C PRO A 58 7.29 -5.10 4.87
N GLY A 59 7.60 -5.04 3.58
CA GLY A 59 8.97 -4.94 3.05
C GLY A 59 9.68 -6.28 2.85
N MET A 60 9.10 -7.41 3.26
CA MET A 60 9.67 -8.73 2.96
C MET A 60 9.42 -9.10 1.48
N PRO A 61 10.45 -9.57 0.75
CA PRO A 61 10.28 -9.97 -0.64
C PRO A 61 9.42 -11.23 -0.74
N ALA A 62 8.31 -11.12 -1.47
CA ALA A 62 7.33 -12.19 -1.62
C ALA A 62 7.44 -12.90 -2.97
N ILE A 63 7.45 -12.12 -4.05
CA ILE A 63 7.34 -12.59 -5.43
C ILE A 63 8.34 -11.82 -6.28
N SER A 64 9.03 -12.50 -7.18
CA SER A 64 9.84 -11.88 -8.22
C SER A 64 9.13 -12.00 -9.57
N ILE A 65 8.97 -10.89 -10.27
CA ILE A 65 8.34 -10.80 -11.59
C ILE A 65 9.38 -10.23 -12.55
N GLU A 66 9.71 -10.99 -13.58
CA GLU A 66 10.52 -10.51 -14.69
C GLU A 66 9.62 -10.02 -15.82
N THR A 67 9.91 -8.83 -16.33
CA THR A 67 9.25 -8.26 -17.50
C THR A 67 10.20 -8.33 -18.68
N GLU A 68 9.75 -8.82 -19.84
CA GLU A 68 10.52 -8.72 -21.09
C GLU A 68 10.52 -7.27 -21.59
N SER A 69 11.37 -6.43 -21.02
CA SER A 69 11.74 -5.15 -21.61
C SER A 69 13.19 -5.25 -22.08
N ALA A 70 13.37 -5.53 -23.37
CA ALA A 70 14.65 -5.55 -24.10
C ALA A 70 15.83 -6.23 -23.37
N ALA A 71 16.07 -7.50 -23.68
CA ALA A 71 17.27 -8.19 -23.21
C ALA A 71 18.53 -7.54 -23.82
N GLU A 72 19.39 -6.97 -22.98
CA GLU A 72 20.75 -6.59 -23.38
C GLU A 72 21.68 -7.81 -23.26
N LEU A 73 22.38 -8.12 -24.34
CA LEU A 73 23.34 -9.22 -24.41
C LEU A 73 24.75 -8.64 -24.35
N VAL A 74 25.41 -8.75 -23.20
CA VAL A 74 26.79 -8.31 -23.00
C VAL A 74 27.72 -9.50 -23.19
N CYS A 75 28.45 -9.54 -24.31
CA CYS A 75 29.50 -10.51 -24.55
C CYS A 75 30.87 -9.86 -24.37
N LEU A 76 31.69 -10.42 -23.48
CA LEU A 76 33.12 -10.15 -23.42
C LEU A 76 33.83 -11.22 -24.25
N ALA A 77 34.33 -10.83 -25.43
CA ALA A 77 35.23 -11.66 -26.22
C ALA A 77 36.67 -11.40 -25.75
N THR A 78 37.28 -12.40 -25.12
CA THR A 78 38.74 -12.42 -24.87
C THR A 78 39.42 -13.26 -25.93
N ALA A 79 40.42 -12.68 -26.60
CA ALA A 79 41.24 -13.31 -27.63
C ALA A 79 42.27 -14.28 -27.04
#